data_AF-A0A952KNG5-F1
#
_entry.id   AF-A0A952KNG5-F1
#
_cell.length_a   1.000
_cell.length_b   1.000
_cell.length_c   1.000
_cell.angle_alpha   90.00
_cell.angle_beta   90.00
_cell.angle_gamma   90.00
#
_symmetry.space_group_name_H-M   'P 1'
#
loop_
_entity.id
_entity.type
_entity.pdbx_description
1 polymer ?
#
loop_
_entity_poly.entity_id
_entity_poly.type
_entity_poly.pdbx_seq_one_letter_code
_entity_poly.pdbx_strand_id
1 'polypeptide(L)' 'MDETKIDREAMGRLAKAVAFICGPEHATAVALKAAAESGIERDIKAARALFLKLKPGDRRAALTMLDT' A
#
# COMPACT_ATOMS: atom_id res chain seq x y z
N MET A 1 -0.04 -16.37 -15.76
CA MET A 1 -0.33 -15.12 -15.04
C MET A 1 0.64 -15.05 -13.88
N ASP A 2 1.43 -13.98 -13.74
CA ASP A 2 2.32 -13.80 -12.57
C ASP A 2 1.43 -13.31 -11.41
N GLU A 3 0.70 -14.24 -10.79
CA GLU A 3 -0.54 -14.03 -10.03
C GLU A 3 -0.45 -13.25 -8.71
N THR A 4 0.67 -12.63 -8.32
CA THR A 4 0.73 -11.90 -7.03
C THR A 4 1.73 -10.74 -6.98
N LYS A 5 2.07 -10.14 -8.12
CA LYS A 5 2.74 -8.84 -8.10
C LYS A 5 1.67 -7.77 -7.94
N ILE A 6 1.46 -7.27 -6.72
CA ILE A 6 0.85 -5.94 -6.58
C ILE A 6 1.78 -5.02 -7.37
N ASP A 7 1.33 -4.67 -8.57
CA ASP A 7 2.16 -3.98 -9.53
C ASP A 7 2.60 -2.63 -8.96
N ARG A 8 3.71 -2.08 -9.46
CA ARG A 8 4.29 -0.83 -8.94
C ARG A 8 3.23 0.27 -8.85
N GLU A 9 2.34 0.31 -9.84
CA GLU A 9 1.22 1.22 -9.91
C GLU A 9 0.17 0.99 -8.81
N ALA A 10 -0.18 -0.27 -8.54
CA ALA A 10 -1.12 -0.63 -7.47
C ALA A 10 -0.58 -0.25 -6.08
N MET A 11 0.74 -0.38 -5.85
CA MET A 11 1.38 0.14 -4.62
C MET A 11 1.26 1.65 -4.49
N GLY A 12 1.42 2.40 -5.59
CA GLY A 12 1.28 3.86 -5.58
C GLY A 12 -0.15 4.30 -5.28
N ARG A 13 -1.15 3.59 -5.81
CA ARG A 13 -2.57 3.84 -5.50
C ARG A 13 -2.89 3.49 -4.04
N LEU A 14 -2.40 2.36 -3.54
CA LEU A 14 -2.51 1.97 -2.13
C LEU A 14 -1.88 3.03 -1.20
N ALA A 15 -0.70 3.56 -1.56
CA ALA A 15 -0.04 4.60 -0.79
C ALA A 15 -0.89 5.86 -0.65
N LYS A 16 -1.53 6.32 -1.74
CA LYS A 16 -2.44 7.48 -1.73
C LYS A 16 -3.67 7.22 -0.86
N ALA A 17 -4.30 6.05 -0.98
CA ALA A 17 -5.46 5.70 -0.18
C ALA A 17 -5.11 5.64 1.32
N VAL A 18 -4.01 4.98 1.68
CA VAL A 18 -3.54 4.90 3.08
C VAL A 18 -3.12 6.27 3.61
N ALA A 19 -2.49 7.11 2.79
CA ALA A 19 -2.16 8.49 3.17
C ALA A 19 -3.40 9.34 3.42
N PHE A 20 -4.48 9.11 2.67
CA PHE A 20 -5.76 9.80 2.86
C PHE A 20 -6.46 9.36 4.15
N ILE A 21 -6.41 8.07 4.49
CA ILE A 21 -7.12 7.49 5.64
C ILE A 21 -6.34 7.66 6.95
N CYS A 22 -5.06 7.28 6.97
CA CYS A 22 -4.21 7.32 8.16
C CYS A 22 -3.33 8.57 8.26
N GLY A 23 -3.27 9.39 7.20
CA GLY A 23 -2.39 10.54 7.11
C GLY A 23 -1.09 10.26 6.31
N PRO A 24 -0.51 11.29 5.67
CA PRO A 24 0.64 11.14 4.78
C PRO A 24 1.94 10.75 5.49
N GLU A 25 2.05 11.02 6.79
CA GLU A 25 3.22 10.67 7.61
C GLU A 25 3.14 9.26 8.22
N HIS A 26 2.04 8.55 7.98
CA HIS A 26 1.88 7.20 8.53
C HIS A 26 2.89 6.24 7.92
N ALA A 27 3.59 5.45 8.76
CA ALA A 27 4.67 4.56 8.34
C ALA A 27 4.27 3.63 7.16
N THR A 28 3.03 3.13 7.16
CA THR A 28 2.50 2.31 6.05
C THR A 28 2.35 3.08 4.74
N ALA A 29 1.89 4.34 4.78
CA ALA A 29 1.76 5.17 3.57
C ALA A 29 3.14 5.46 2.96
N VAL A 30 4.11 5.80 3.80
CA VAL A 30 5.50 6.03 3.39
C VAL A 30 6.12 4.77 2.80
N ALA A 31 5.93 3.61 3.46
CA ALA A 31 6.46 2.35 2.96
C ALA A 31 5.83 1.92 1.62
N LEU A 32 4.51 2.10 1.44
CA LEU A 32 3.84 1.82 0.18
C LEU A 32 4.31 2.76 -0.94
N LYS A 33 4.51 4.05 -0.64
CA LYS A 33 5.06 5.02 -1.58
C LYS A 33 6.48 4.65 -1.98
N ALA A 34 7.34 4.36 -1.01
CA ALA A 34 8.71 3.93 -1.25
C ALA A 34 8.78 2.64 -2.07
N ALA A 35 7.91 1.66 -1.78
CA ALA A 35 7.80 0.43 -2.58
C ALA A 35 7.34 0.71 -4.02
N ALA A 36 6.42 1.65 -4.20
CA ALA A 36 6.00 2.12 -5.52
C ALA A 36 7.10 2.90 -6.26
N GLU A 37 7.98 3.63 -5.57
CA GLU A 37 9.07 4.38 -6.20
C GLU A 37 10.26 3.47 -6.54
N SER A 38 10.64 2.59 -5.60
CA SER A 38 11.77 1.66 -5.67
C SER A 38 11.52 0.50 -6.65
N GLY A 39 10.30 -0.07 -6.64
CA GLY A 39 9.98 -1.24 -7.47
C GLY A 39 10.69 -2.53 -7.05
N ILE A 40 11.42 -2.52 -5.93
CA ILE A 40 12.15 -3.68 -5.42
C ILE A 40 11.18 -4.60 -4.66
N GLU A 41 11.23 -5.91 -4.96
CA GLU A 41 10.36 -6.91 -4.34
C GLU A 41 10.44 -6.93 -2.80
N ARG A 42 11.61 -6.63 -2.23
CA ARG A 42 11.81 -6.52 -0.78
C ARG A 42 10.96 -5.40 -0.18
N ASP A 43 10.94 -4.23 -0.80
CA ASP A 43 10.16 -3.08 -0.33
C ASP A 43 8.66 -3.34 -0.50
N ILE A 44 8.26 -3.95 -1.61
CA ILE A 44 6.89 -4.40 -1.88
C ILE A 44 6.41 -5.37 -0.77
N LYS A 45 7.22 -6.37 -0.41
CA LYS A 45 6.89 -7.32 0.67
C LYS A 45 6.81 -6.63 2.03
N ALA A 46 7.74 -5.73 2.34
CA ALA A 46 7.74 -4.99 3.60
C ALA A 46 6.52 -4.07 3.74
N ALA A 47 6.19 -3.31 2.69
CA ALA A 47 5.04 -2.42 2.65
C ALA A 47 3.72 -3.20 2.77
N ARG A 48 3.62 -4.35 2.09
CA ARG A 48 2.46 -5.23 2.20
C ARG A 48 2.30 -5.80 3.62
N ALA A 49 3.40 -6.16 4.28
CA ALA A 49 3.36 -6.60 5.68
C ALA A 49 2.89 -5.48 6.62
N LEU A 50 3.33 -4.24 6.41
CA LEU A 50 2.85 -3.07 7.16
C LEU A 50 1.37 -2.79 6.90
N PHE A 51 0.90 -2.95 5.66
CA PHE A 51 -0.51 -2.84 5.30
C PHE A 51 -1.37 -3.89 5.99
N LEU A 52 -0.89 -5.13 6.10
CA LEU A 52 -1.56 -6.20 6.83
C LEU A 52 -1.55 -6.00 8.35
N LYS A 53 -0.65 -5.16 8.89
CA LYS A 53 -0.64 -4.75 10.30
C LYS A 53 -1.56 -3.57 10.62
N LEU A 54 -2.06 -2.85 9.61
CA LEU A 54 -3.07 -1.79 9.83
C LEU A 54 -4.35 -2.37 10.42
N LYS A 55 -5.10 -1.52 11.14
CA LYS A 55 -6.41 -1.89 11.66
C LYS A 55 -7.30 -2.37 10.50
N PRO A 56 -8.18 -3.36 10.74
CA PRO A 56 -9.04 -3.90 9.70
C PRO A 56 -9.89 -2.84 8.99
N GLY A 57 -10.33 -1.80 9.73
CA GLY A 57 -11.09 -0.67 9.20
C GLY A 57 -10.30 0.15 8.18
N ASP A 58 -9.09 0.57 8.54
CA ASP A 58 -8.23 1.38 7.65
C ASP A 58 -7.85 0.60 6.38
N ARG A 59 -7.59 -0.71 6.53
CA ARG A 59 -7.28 -1.59 5.41
C ARG A 59 -8.45 -1.74 4.45
N ARG A 60 -9.67 -1.95 4.98
CA ARG A 60 -10.88 -2.05 4.16
C ARG A 60 -11.16 -0.74 3.44
N ALA A 61 -11.09 0.39 4.15
CA ALA A 61 -11.26 1.70 3.53
C ALA A 61 -10.25 1.92 2.39
N ALA A 62 -8.98 1.56 2.60
CA ALA A 62 -7.96 1.71 1.57
C ALA A 62 -8.20 0.81 0.35
N LEU A 63 -8.70 -0.42 0.55
CA LEU A 63 -9.08 -1.32 -0.54
C LEU A 63 -10.34 -0.83 -1.28
N THR A 64 -11.35 -0.32 -0.57
CA THR A 64 -12.56 0.25 -1.18
C THR A 64 -12.23 1.44 -2.08
N MET A 65 -11.23 2.27 -1.73
CA MET A 65 -10.79 3.36 -2.60
C MET A 65 -10.10 2.91 -3.90
N LEU A 66 -9.74 1.64 -4.03
CA LEU A 66 -9.09 1.07 -5.23
C LEU A 66 -10.05 0.31 -6.14
N ASP A 67 -11.23 -0.01 -5.63
CA ASP A 67 -12.29 -0.71 -6.36
C ASP A 67 -13.15 0.24 -7.22
N THR A 68 -12.93 1.56 -7.08
CA THR A 68 -13.58 2.62 -7.88
C THR A 68 -12.70 3.13 -9.00
#